data_AF-A0A432H9A1-F1
#
_entry.id   AF-A0A432H9A1-F1
#
_cell.length_a   1.000
_cell.length_b   1.000
_cell.length_c   1.000
_cell.angle_alpha   90.00
_cell.angle_beta   90.00
_cell.angle_gamma   90.00
#
_symmetry.space_group_name_H-M   'P 1'
#
loop_
_entity.id
_entity.type
_entity.pdbx_description
1 polymer ?
#
loop_
_entity_poly.entity_id
_entity_poly.type
_entity_poly.pdbx_seq_one_letter_code
_entity_poly.pdbx_strand_id
1 'polypeptide(L)'
;MAARIRGKNTGGIPWMVILDGDGKALITGDGPEGNIGCPVAPEERAHFIDMIGKTRNKLTDKQVENIKTQLQGFADRIMSARAARRR
;
A
#
# COMPACT_ATOMS: atom_id res chain seq x y z
N MET A 1 7.02 -12.16 14.15
CA MET A 1 6.21 -12.56 12.97
C MET A 1 6.54 -11.74 11.72
N ALA A 2 6.42 -10.41 11.74
CA ALA A 2 6.76 -9.56 10.58
C ALA A 2 8.20 -9.74 10.06
N ALA A 3 9.21 -9.75 10.95
CA ALA A 3 10.61 -9.96 10.54
C ALA A 3 10.85 -11.32 9.86
N ARG A 4 10.11 -12.37 10.26
CA ARG A 4 10.19 -13.70 9.64
C ARG A 4 9.61 -13.69 8.23
N ILE A 5 8.53 -12.94 8.01
CA ILE A 5 7.81 -12.89 6.73
C ILE A 5 8.46 -11.92 5.75
N ARG A 6 8.96 -10.79 6.23
CA ARG A 6 9.67 -9.78 5.43
C ARG A 6 11.06 -10.24 4.98
N GLY A 7 11.67 -11.18 5.70
CA GLY A 7 12.98 -11.74 5.36
C GLY A 7 14.10 -10.69 5.49
N LYS A 8 14.93 -10.57 4.45
CA LYS A 8 16.06 -9.61 4.40
C LYS A 8 15.68 -8.21 3.92
N ASN A 9 14.42 -7.99 3.52
CA ASN A 9 13.99 -6.69 3.00
C ASN A 9 14.00 -5.64 4.12
N THR A 10 14.71 -4.55 3.89
CA THR A 10 14.82 -3.40 4.79
C THR A 10 13.92 -2.25 4.31
N GLY A 11 13.39 -1.45 5.23
CA GLY A 11 12.62 -0.24 4.89
C GLY A 11 11.81 0.28 6.07
N GLY A 12 11.17 1.44 5.89
CA GLY A 12 10.46 2.17 6.95
C GLY A 12 9.24 1.47 7.54
N ILE A 13 8.63 2.10 8.55
CA ILE A 13 7.34 1.70 9.13
C ILE A 13 6.24 2.70 8.73
N PRO A 14 4.97 2.28 8.65
CA PRO A 14 4.48 0.90 8.80
C PRO A 14 4.90 -0.01 7.63
N TRP A 15 5.03 -1.31 7.88
CA TRP A 15 5.15 -2.34 6.84
C TRP A 15 3.99 -3.33 7.00
N MET A 16 3.43 -3.78 5.89
CA MET A 16 2.24 -4.64 5.86
C MET A 16 2.41 -5.84 4.94
N VAL A 17 1.65 -6.89 5.21
CA VAL A 17 1.59 -8.12 4.41
C VAL A 17 0.20 -8.71 4.53
N ILE A 18 -0.33 -9.26 3.44
CA ILE A 18 -1.59 -10.00 3.44
C ILE A 18 -1.26 -11.48 3.32
N LEU A 19 -1.81 -12.27 4.24
CA LEU A 19 -1.60 -13.72 4.32
C LEU A 19 -2.88 -14.46 3.93
N ASP A 20 -2.75 -15.70 3.47
CA ASP A 20 -3.86 -16.64 3.36
C ASP A 20 -4.20 -17.28 4.72
N GLY A 21 -5.18 -18.19 4.71
CA GLY A 21 -5.64 -18.90 5.91
C GLY A 21 -4.57 -19.79 6.57
N ASP A 22 -3.54 -20.19 5.82
CA ASP A 22 -2.43 -21.03 6.29
C ASP A 22 -1.23 -20.18 6.76
N GLY A 23 -1.35 -18.85 6.69
CA GLY A 23 -0.29 -17.91 7.08
C GLY A 23 0.80 -17.72 6.03
N LYS A 24 0.59 -18.15 4.78
CA LYS A 24 1.49 -17.89 3.66
C LYS A 24 1.22 -16.50 3.08
N ALA A 25 2.29 -15.79 2.73
CA ALA A 25 2.17 -14.46 2.14
C ALA A 25 1.58 -14.52 0.72
N LEU A 26 0.49 -13.79 0.51
CA LEU A 26 -0.12 -13.56 -0.81
C LEU A 26 0.54 -12.37 -1.50
N ILE A 27 0.80 -11.30 -0.74
CA ILE A 27 1.50 -10.10 -1.22
C ILE A 27 2.01 -9.28 -0.03
N THR A 28 3.16 -8.61 -0.19
CA THR A 28 3.78 -7.74 0.82
C THR A 28 3.66 -6.27 0.42
N GLY A 29 3.85 -5.37 1.39
CA GLY A 29 3.95 -3.93 1.15
C GLY A 29 5.27 -3.49 0.49
N ASP A 30 6.19 -4.40 0.18
CA ASP A 30 7.35 -4.06 -0.64
C ASP A 30 6.95 -4.11 -2.12
N GLY A 31 6.82 -2.93 -2.74
CA GLY A 31 6.63 -2.75 -4.18
C GLY A 31 7.96 -2.72 -4.92
N PRO A 32 7.97 -2.35 -6.22
CA PRO A 32 9.19 -2.31 -7.03
C PRO A 32 10.29 -1.41 -6.45
N GLU A 33 9.92 -0.35 -5.72
CA GLU A 33 10.84 0.61 -5.10
C GLU A 33 11.03 0.39 -3.59
N GLY A 34 10.52 -0.72 -3.05
CA GLY A 34 10.58 -1.05 -1.62
C GLY A 34 9.26 -0.78 -0.88
N ASN A 35 9.35 -0.61 0.44
CA ASN A 35 8.16 -0.52 1.29
C ASN A 35 7.33 0.73 0.99
N ILE A 36 6.06 0.53 0.65
CA ILE A 36 5.13 1.60 0.30
C ILE A 36 4.62 2.42 1.49
N GLY A 37 4.88 1.98 2.73
CA GLY A 37 4.60 2.74 3.94
C GLY A 37 3.18 3.33 3.99
N CYS A 38 3.11 4.66 3.93
CA CYS A 38 1.86 5.40 3.72
C CYS A 38 1.80 5.85 2.24
N PRO A 39 0.99 5.19 1.38
CA PRO A 39 1.08 5.35 -0.06
C PRO A 39 0.73 6.77 -0.51
N VAL A 40 1.73 7.53 -0.97
CA VAL A 40 1.55 8.88 -1.51
C VAL A 40 2.09 8.96 -2.93
N ALA A 41 3.17 8.27 -3.26
CA ALA A 41 3.72 8.28 -4.61
C ALA A 41 2.89 7.38 -5.56
N PRO A 42 2.88 7.63 -6.88
CA PRO A 42 2.06 6.88 -7.83
C PRO A 42 2.27 5.37 -7.78
N GLU A 43 3.52 4.92 -7.73
CA GLU A 43 3.96 3.54 -7.65
C GLU A 43 3.54 2.87 -6.33
N GLU A 44 3.62 3.60 -5.21
CA GLU A 44 3.15 3.13 -3.90
C GLU A 44 1.63 2.90 -3.92
N ARG A 45 0.87 3.83 -4.51
CA ARG A 45 -0.59 3.72 -4.65
C ARG A 45 -0.97 2.57 -5.57
N ALA A 46 -0.28 2.41 -6.71
CA ALA A 46 -0.52 1.33 -7.65
C ALA A 46 -0.29 -0.03 -6.98
N HIS A 47 0.81 -0.19 -6.25
CA HIS A 47 1.10 -1.41 -5.50
C HIS A 47 0.05 -1.70 -4.44
N PHE A 48 -0.41 -0.68 -3.69
CA PHE A 48 -1.49 -0.85 -2.72
C PHE A 48 -2.81 -1.33 -3.35
N ILE A 49 -3.16 -0.82 -4.53
CA ILE A 49 -4.35 -1.29 -5.26
C ILE A 49 -4.16 -2.71 -5.79
N ASP A 50 -2.97 -3.08 -6.25
CA ASP A 50 -2.65 -4.47 -6.62
C ASP A 50 -2.76 -5.41 -5.42
N MET A 51 -2.32 -4.99 -4.23
CA MET A 51 -2.52 -5.74 -2.99
C MET A 51 -4.00 -6.04 -2.75
N ILE A 52 -4.86 -5.02 -2.82
CA ILE A 52 -6.31 -5.20 -2.65
C ILE A 52 -6.88 -6.08 -3.77
N GLY A 53 -6.47 -5.85 -5.02
CA GLY A 53 -6.94 -6.60 -6.18
C GLY A 53 -6.65 -8.09 -6.10
N LYS A 54 -5.46 -8.47 -5.62
CA LYS A 54 -5.01 -9.86 -5.47
C LYS A 54 -5.67 -10.58 -4.30
N THR A 55 -6.04 -9.86 -3.25
CA THR A 55 -6.47 -10.50 -1.99
C THR A 55 -7.93 -10.25 -1.65
N ARG A 56 -8.65 -9.41 -2.40
CA ARG A 56 -10.08 -9.19 -2.19
C ARG A 56 -10.86 -10.49 -2.37
N ASN A 57 -11.81 -10.71 -1.48
CA ASN A 57 -12.79 -11.79 -1.61
C ASN A 57 -14.17 -11.22 -2.02
N LYS A 58 -14.66 -10.21 -1.29
CA LYS A 58 -16.02 -9.65 -1.47
C LYS A 58 -16.06 -8.23 -2.04
N LEU A 59 -14.92 -7.60 -2.32
CA LEU A 59 -14.89 -6.26 -2.87
C LEU A 59 -15.18 -6.30 -4.37
N THR A 60 -16.18 -5.53 -4.79
CA THR A 60 -16.50 -5.33 -6.21
C THR A 60 -15.49 -4.39 -6.88
N ASP A 61 -15.41 -4.41 -8.21
CA ASP A 61 -14.52 -3.52 -8.97
C ASP A 61 -14.83 -2.04 -8.70
N LYS A 62 -16.12 -1.70 -8.56
CA LYS A 62 -16.56 -0.35 -8.19
C LYS A 62 -16.04 0.07 -6.81
N GLN A 63 -16.00 -0.84 -5.84
CA GLN A 63 -15.46 -0.55 -4.51
C GLN A 63 -13.94 -0.38 -4.55
N VAL A 64 -13.22 -1.16 -5.36
CA VAL A 64 -11.78 -0.98 -5.57
C VAL A 64 -11.50 0.37 -6.22
N GLU A 65 -12.30 0.79 -7.20
CA GLU A 65 -12.10 2.10 -7.84
C GLU A 65 -12.44 3.27 -6.90
N ASN A 66 -13.41 3.09 -6.01
CA ASN A 66 -13.67 4.05 -4.93
C ASN A 66 -12.45 4.17 -4.00
N ILE A 67 -11.81 3.06 -3.63
CA ILE A 67 -10.60 3.08 -2.79
C ILE A 67 -9.46 3.82 -3.50
N LYS A 68 -9.24 3.53 -4.79
CA LYS A 68 -8.24 4.23 -5.62
C LYS A 68 -8.50 5.74 -5.67
N THR A 69 -9.75 6.14 -5.84
CA THR A 69 -10.16 7.57 -5.83
C THR A 69 -9.87 8.23 -4.49
N GLN A 70 -10.22 7.57 -3.38
CA GLN A 70 -9.94 8.09 -2.03
C GLN A 70 -8.44 8.19 -1.75
N LEU A 71 -7.66 7.22 -2.20
CA LEU A 71 -6.22 7.20 -2.05
C LEU A 71 -5.55 8.32 -2.85
N GLN A 72 -6.03 8.61 -4.06
CA GLN A 72 -5.60 9.77 -4.83
C GLN A 72 -5.90 11.07 -4.10
N GLY A 73 -7.13 11.25 -3.61
CA GLY A 73 -7.51 12.46 -2.87
C GLY A 73 -6.72 12.64 -1.57
N PHE A 74 -6.32 11.56 -0.90
CA PHE A 74 -5.41 11.63 0.23
C PHE A 74 -4.00 12.10 -0.19
N ALA A 75 -3.44 11.52 -1.26
CA ALA A 75 -2.13 11.91 -1.77
C ALA A 75 -2.10 13.40 -2.16
N ASP A 76 -3.13 13.91 -2.81
CA ASP A 76 -3.23 15.32 -3.20
C ASP A 76 -3.19 16.25 -1.99
N ARG A 77 -3.88 15.89 -0.89
CA ARG A 77 -3.85 16.64 0.38
C ARG A 77 -2.47 16.65 1.01
N ILE A 78 -1.80 15.49 1.06
CA ILE A 78 -0.47 15.38 1.64
C ILE A 78 0.55 16.18 0.83
N MET A 79 0.49 16.10 -0.50
CA MET A 79 1.40 16.84 -1.37
C MET A 79 1.18 18.35 -1.26
N SER A 80 -0.09 18.78 -1.17
CA SER A 80 -0.43 20.18 -0.92
C SER A 80 0.10 20.67 0.43
N ALA A 81 -0.07 19.88 1.50
CA ALA A 81 0.46 20.22 2.83
C ALA A 81 1.99 20.27 2.87
N ARG A 82 2.67 19.34 2.20
CA ARG A 82 4.14 19.33 2.06
C ARG A 82 4.65 20.56 1.30
N ALA A 83 3.95 20.98 0.25
CA ALA A 83 4.27 22.19 -0.49
C ALA A 83 4.09 23.45 0.36
N ALA A 84 3.02 23.53 1.15
CA ALA A 84 2.75 24.66 2.04
C ALA A 84 3.81 24.80 3.16
N ARG A 85 4.31 23.68 3.70
CA ARG A 85 5.34 23.67 4.76
C ARG A 85 6.75 24.08 4.26
N ARG A 86 6.97 24.07 2.95
CA ARG A 86 8.23 24.46 2.31
C ARG A 86 8.28 25.94 1.92
N ARG A 87 7.19 26.68 2.13
CA ARG A 87 7.11 28.15 1.99
C ARG A 87 7.24 28.79 3.35
#